data_AF-A0A914PA00-F1
#
_entry.id   AF-A0A914PA00-F1
#
_cell.length_a   1.000
_cell.length_b   1.000
_cell.length_c   1.000
_cell.angle_alpha   90.00
_cell.angle_beta   90.00
_cell.angle_gamma   90.00
#
_symmetry.space_group_name_H-M   'P 1'
#
loop_
_entity.id
_entity.type
_entity.pdbx_description
1 polymer ?
#
loop_
_entity_poly.entity_id
_entity_poly.type
_entity_poly.pdbx_seq_one_letter_code
_entity_poly.pdbx_strand_id
1 'polypeptide(L)'
;MESSKTRSVTLFDGAFTGDNLVLSAGATSGFIYLLSQIFPNKTIIWAEQLSYFLAISMLKNSLSFPIRDVKIESDGIDLEDLETKWYSTYSIIECKEAKKNQKFLGALYLVPGNATKYA
;
A
#
# COMPACT_ATOMS: atom_id res chain seq x y z
N MET A 1 40.41 16.75 6.74
CA MET A 1 38.98 16.78 7.10
C MET A 1 38.19 16.95 5.82
N GLU A 2 37.82 15.85 5.16
CA GLU A 2 36.92 15.90 4.02
C GLU A 2 35.48 15.89 4.52
N SER A 3 34.77 16.98 4.27
CA SER A 3 33.35 17.13 4.51
C SER A 3 32.58 16.26 3.53
N SER A 4 32.05 15.13 3.99
CA SER A 4 31.12 14.28 3.23
C SER A 4 29.91 15.11 2.79
N LYS A 5 29.81 15.35 1.49
CA LYS A 5 28.70 16.03 0.83
C LYS A 5 27.51 15.06 0.82
N THR A 6 26.56 15.24 1.72
CA THR A 6 25.29 14.49 1.71
C THR A 6 24.55 14.81 0.41
N ARG A 7 24.47 13.83 -0.50
CA ARG A 7 23.63 13.92 -1.69
C ARG A 7 22.18 13.77 -1.27
N SER A 8 21.37 14.81 -1.44
CA SER A 8 19.91 14.70 -1.32
C SER A 8 19.38 13.98 -2.55
N VAL A 9 18.70 12.86 -2.35
CA VAL A 9 17.96 12.16 -3.40
C VAL A 9 16.50 12.54 -3.26
N THR A 10 16.00 13.38 -4.16
CA THR A 10 14.57 13.72 -4.23
C THR A 10 13.89 12.61 -5.04
N LEU A 11 13.14 11.74 -4.35
CA LEU A 11 12.49 10.57 -4.95
C LEU A 11 11.09 10.89 -5.55
N PHE A 12 10.45 11.99 -5.13
CA PHE A 12 9.12 12.40 -5.60
C PHE A 12 8.99 13.93 -5.56
N ASP A 13 8.62 14.56 -6.69
CA ASP A 13 8.31 15.99 -6.81
C ASP A 13 6.79 16.19 -6.75
N GLY A 14 6.21 15.84 -5.60
CA GLY A 14 4.77 15.98 -5.32
C GLY A 14 4.53 16.95 -4.18
N ALA A 15 3.35 17.58 -4.14
CA ALA A 15 2.92 18.53 -3.11
C ALA A 15 2.73 17.86 -1.73
N PHE A 16 3.82 17.38 -1.15
CA PHE A 16 3.88 16.81 0.19
C PHE A 16 4.84 17.64 1.02
N THR A 17 4.31 18.40 1.98
CA THR A 17 5.05 19.31 2.87
C THR A 17 5.55 18.60 4.15
N GLY A 18 5.56 17.27 4.16
CA GLY A 18 5.97 16.49 5.33
C GLY A 18 7.46 16.16 5.30
N ASP A 19 8.26 16.91 6.06
CA ASP A 19 9.72 16.70 6.20
C ASP A 19 10.11 15.50 7.09
N ASN A 20 9.15 14.67 7.50
CA ASN A 20 9.39 13.59 8.45
C ASN A 20 9.80 12.30 7.73
N LEU A 21 11.09 12.22 7.38
CA LEU A 21 11.71 10.99 6.89
C LEU A 21 12.08 10.07 8.04
N VAL A 22 11.75 8.79 7.91
CA VAL A 22 12.12 7.75 8.89
C VAL A 22 13.07 6.76 8.23
N LEU A 23 14.25 6.57 8.82
CA LEU A 23 15.18 5.53 8.40
C LEU A 23 14.62 4.16 8.83
N SER A 24 14.55 3.24 7.87
CA SER A 24 14.16 1.85 8.10
C SER A 24 15.25 0.91 7.61
N ALA A 25 15.21 -0.36 8.03
CA ALA A 25 16.15 -1.39 7.58
C ALA A 25 15.82 -1.91 6.15
N GLY A 26 15.01 -1.18 5.39
CA GLY A 26 14.55 -1.53 4.04
C GLY A 26 13.03 -1.43 3.90
N ALA A 27 12.55 -1.44 2.66
CA ALA A 27 11.14 -1.23 2.31
C ALA A 27 10.19 -2.18 3.07
N THR A 28 10.55 -3.46 3.20
CA THR A 28 9.76 -4.43 3.97
C THR A 28 9.61 -4.03 5.43
N SER A 29 10.70 -3.63 6.10
CA SER A 29 10.66 -3.22 7.51
C SER A 29 9.84 -1.95 7.71
N GLY A 30 9.98 -0.97 6.82
CA GLY A 30 9.19 0.26 6.84
C GLY A 30 7.72 0.00 6.59
N PHE A 31 7.39 -0.89 5.65
CA PHE A 31 6.02 -1.28 5.33
C PHE A 31 5.34 -1.99 6.51
N ILE A 32 6.01 -2.96 7.16
CA ILE A 32 5.50 -3.62 8.36
C ILE A 32 5.24 -2.58 9.47
N TYR A 33 6.21 -1.70 9.71
CA TYR A 33 6.09 -0.66 10.72
C TYR A 33 4.87 0.23 10.44
N LEU A 34 4.73 0.75 9.23
CA LEU A 34 3.61 1.60 8.81
C LEU A 34 2.26 0.92 9.05
N LEU A 35 2.10 -0.32 8.60
CA LEU A 35 0.86 -1.07 8.75
C LEU A 35 0.49 -1.33 10.21
N SER A 36 1.49 -1.62 11.05
CA SER A 36 1.26 -1.83 12.48
C SER A 36 0.73 -0.58 13.19
N GLN A 37 1.15 0.61 12.74
CA GLN A 37 0.75 1.88 13.35
C GLN A 37 -0.61 2.37 12.82
N ILE A 38 -0.84 2.27 11.51
CA ILE A 38 -2.06 2.79 10.88
C ILE A 38 -3.24 1.81 11.02
N PHE A 39 -2.97 0.50 10.97
CA PHE A 39 -4.01 -0.53 10.96
C PHE A 39 -3.83 -1.57 12.07
N PRO A 40 -3.83 -1.16 13.36
CA PRO A 40 -3.64 -2.08 14.48
C PRO A 40 -4.73 -3.18 14.54
N ASN A 41 -5.95 -2.86 14.07
CA ASN A 41 -7.08 -3.79 14.03
C ASN A 41 -7.21 -4.56 12.71
N LYS A 42 -6.22 -4.40 11.83
CA LYS A 42 -6.14 -4.91 10.45
C LYS A 42 -7.27 -4.38 9.57
N THR A 43 -6.98 -4.15 8.29
CA THR A 43 -7.97 -3.73 7.31
C THR A 43 -7.86 -4.57 6.05
N ILE A 44 -8.81 -4.41 5.12
CA ILE A 44 -8.69 -5.03 3.80
C ILE A 44 -7.61 -4.31 3.02
N ILE A 45 -6.66 -5.10 2.51
CA ILE A 45 -5.64 -4.61 1.57
C ILE A 45 -6.08 -4.99 0.16
N TRP A 46 -6.30 -3.97 -0.66
CA TRP A 46 -6.48 -4.08 -2.10
C TRP A 46 -5.12 -4.05 -2.75
N ALA A 47 -4.79 -5.07 -3.54
CA ALA A 47 -3.50 -5.19 -4.20
C ALA A 47 -3.67 -5.61 -5.65
N GLU A 48 -2.73 -5.21 -6.50
CA GLU A 48 -2.67 -5.67 -7.89
C GLU A 48 -2.58 -7.21 -7.93
N GLN A 49 -3.30 -7.84 -8.86
CA GLN A 49 -3.34 -9.28 -9.00
C GLN A 49 -1.93 -9.88 -9.27
N LEU A 50 -1.10 -9.15 -10.01
CA LEU A 50 0.30 -9.46 -10.26
C LEU A 50 1.20 -8.50 -9.50
N SER A 51 1.17 -8.54 -8.16
CA SER A 51 2.01 -7.70 -7.31
C SER A 51 3.24 -8.44 -6.75
N TYR A 52 4.07 -7.73 -5.99
CA TYR A 52 5.29 -8.26 -5.37
C TYR A 52 4.98 -9.41 -4.40
N PHE A 53 5.26 -10.65 -4.84
CA PHE A 53 4.89 -11.87 -4.13
C PHE A 53 5.32 -11.89 -2.65
N LEU A 54 6.50 -11.37 -2.33
CA LEU A 54 6.99 -11.36 -0.95
C LEU A 54 6.14 -10.44 -0.05
N ALA A 55 5.70 -9.29 -0.56
CA ALA A 55 4.77 -8.41 0.18
C ALA A 55 3.42 -9.10 0.40
N ILE A 56 2.85 -9.71 -0.63
CA ILE A 56 1.56 -10.42 -0.52
C ILE A 56 1.64 -11.59 0.46
N SER A 57 2.71 -12.41 0.37
CA SER A 57 2.93 -13.53 1.28
C SER A 57 3.09 -13.06 2.72
N MET A 58 3.86 -12.00 2.97
CA MET A 58 4.04 -11.44 4.31
C MET A 58 2.73 -10.90 4.88
N LEU A 59 1.98 -10.13 4.10
CA LEU A 59 0.69 -9.56 4.50
C LEU A 59 -0.30 -10.66 4.87
N LYS A 60 -0.40 -11.71 4.05
CA LYS A 60 -1.35 -12.81 4.24
C LYS A 60 -0.93 -13.78 5.33
N ASN A 61 0.32 -14.26 5.28
CA ASN A 61 0.78 -15.38 6.10
C ASN A 61 1.38 -14.93 7.43
N SER A 62 2.13 -13.81 7.44
CA SER A 62 2.81 -13.34 8.65
C SER A 62 1.94 -12.37 9.46
N LEU A 63 1.26 -11.44 8.77
CA LEU A 63 0.48 -10.38 9.43
C LEU A 63 -1.04 -10.66 9.45
N SER A 64 -1.49 -11.65 8.69
CA SER A 64 -2.90 -12.05 8.57
C SER A 64 -3.84 -10.92 8.16
N PHE A 65 -3.39 -10.02 7.28
CA PHE A 65 -4.26 -9.05 6.64
C PHE A 65 -5.15 -9.76 5.59
N PRO A 66 -6.45 -9.46 5.54
CA PRO A 66 -7.29 -9.88 4.43
C PRO A 66 -6.87 -9.13 3.17
N ILE A 67 -6.47 -9.86 2.13
CA ILE A 67 -6.06 -9.29 0.84
C ILE A 67 -7.13 -9.58 -0.21
N ARG A 68 -7.44 -8.58 -1.03
CA ARG A 68 -8.27 -8.69 -2.23
C ARG A 68 -7.45 -8.26 -3.43
N ASP A 69 -7.44 -9.10 -4.45
CA ASP A 69 -6.79 -8.81 -5.72
C ASP A 69 -7.67 -7.90 -6.58
N VAL A 70 -7.02 -7.02 -7.32
CA VAL A 70 -7.62 -6.13 -8.30
C VAL A 70 -6.94 -6.42 -9.63
N LYS A 71 -7.74 -6.47 -10.70
CA LYS A 71 -7.20 -6.69 -12.04
C LYS A 71 -6.18 -5.61 -12.40
N ILE A 72 -5.26 -5.99 -13.26
CA ILE A 72 -4.24 -5.11 -13.80
C ILE A 72 -4.39 -5.11 -15.32
N GLU A 73 -4.40 -3.92 -15.90
CA GLU A 73 -4.37 -3.65 -17.33
C GLU A 73 -2.97 -3.14 -17.72
N SER A 74 -2.78 -2.80 -19.00
CA SER A 74 -1.47 -2.39 -19.52
C SER A 74 -0.87 -1.15 -18.87
N ASP A 75 -1.70 -0.29 -18.29
CA ASP A 75 -1.34 0.98 -17.67
C ASP A 75 -1.37 0.95 -16.13
N GLY A 76 -1.67 -0.21 -15.53
CA GLY A 76 -1.71 -0.40 -14.08
C GLY A 76 -3.03 -0.97 -13.62
N ILE A 77 -3.50 -0.55 -12.45
CA ILE A 77 -4.68 -1.14 -11.81
C ILE A 77 -5.98 -0.79 -12.57
N ASP A 78 -6.85 -1.79 -12.75
CA ASP A 78 -8.20 -1.59 -13.28
C ASP A 78 -9.07 -0.91 -12.20
N LEU A 79 -9.36 0.37 -12.41
CA LEU A 79 -10.16 1.17 -11.49
C LEU A 79 -11.64 0.76 -11.49
N GLU A 80 -12.18 0.28 -12.61
CA GLU A 80 -13.56 -0.16 -12.69
C GLU A 80 -13.77 -1.48 -11.92
N ASP A 81 -12.81 -2.42 -12.03
CA ASP A 81 -12.78 -3.64 -11.23
C ASP A 81 -12.62 -3.33 -9.74
N LEU A 82 -11.74 -2.37 -9.38
CA LEU A 82 -11.58 -1.91 -8.01
C LEU A 82 -12.90 -1.34 -7.45
N GLU A 83 -13.54 -0.43 -8.17
CA GLU A 83 -14.77 0.23 -7.75
C GLU A 83 -15.92 -0.78 -7.58
N THR A 84 -16.07 -1.70 -8.53
CA THR A 84 -17.07 -2.77 -8.47
C THR A 84 -16.87 -3.68 -7.26
N LYS A 85 -15.62 -4.10 -7.00
CA LYS A 85 -15.28 -4.92 -5.83
C LYS A 85 -15.43 -4.15 -4.52
N TRP A 86 -15.13 -2.85 -4.53
CA TRP A 86 -15.31 -1.98 -3.38
C TRP A 86 -16.78 -1.88 -2.99
N TYR A 87 -17.68 -1.51 -3.93
CA TYR A 87 -19.10 -1.38 -3.63
C TYR A 87 -19.75 -2.69 -3.17
N SER A 88 -19.40 -3.81 -3.79
CA SER A 88 -19.92 -5.11 -3.37
C SER A 88 -19.47 -5.52 -1.96
N THR A 89 -18.37 -4.95 -1.47
CA THR A 89 -17.83 -5.23 -0.13
C THR A 89 -18.15 -4.11 0.88
N TYR A 90 -18.58 -2.93 0.40
CA TYR A 90 -18.72 -1.71 1.18
C TYR A 90 -19.59 -1.89 2.43
N SER A 91 -20.80 -2.43 2.27
CA SER A 91 -21.75 -2.64 3.37
C SER A 91 -21.21 -3.62 4.43
N ILE A 92 -20.41 -4.60 4.00
CA ILE A 92 -19.78 -5.58 4.90
C ILE A 92 -18.63 -4.93 5.68
N ILE A 93 -17.86 -4.06 5.03
CA ILE A 93 -16.77 -3.31 5.64
C ILE A 93 -17.35 -2.36 6.68
N GLU A 94 -18.28 -1.47 6.32
CA GLU A 94 -18.89 -0.53 7.27
C GLU A 94 -19.43 -1.24 8.52
N CYS A 95 -20.14 -2.36 8.36
CA CYS A 95 -20.69 -3.12 9.49
C CYS A 95 -19.61 -3.72 10.42
N LYS A 96 -18.45 -4.12 9.89
CA LYS A 96 -17.33 -4.66 10.68
C LYS A 96 -16.49 -3.56 11.31
N GLU A 97 -16.29 -2.46 10.59
CA GLU A 97 -15.44 -1.35 10.99
C GLU A 97 -16.13 -0.46 12.03
N ALA A 98 -17.45 -0.26 11.93
CA ALA A 98 -18.26 0.39 12.96
C ALA A 98 -18.15 -0.33 14.31
N LYS A 99 -17.93 -1.66 14.31
CA LYS A 99 -17.71 -2.46 15.52
C LYS A 99 -16.29 -2.35 16.07
N LYS A 100 -15.32 -1.86 15.29
CA LYS A 100 -13.90 -1.80 15.62
C LYS A 100 -13.36 -0.38 15.85
N ASN A 101 -14.22 0.64 15.78
CA ASN A 101 -13.85 2.06 15.87
C ASN A 101 -12.66 2.41 14.95
N GLN A 102 -12.70 1.89 13.73
CA GLN A 102 -11.57 1.93 12.82
C GLN A 102 -11.65 3.17 11.92
N LYS A 103 -10.55 3.92 11.83
CA LYS A 103 -10.49 5.21 11.10
C LYS A 103 -10.43 5.05 9.58
N PHE A 104 -9.95 3.90 9.11
CA PHE A 104 -9.69 3.63 7.70
C PHE A 104 -10.35 2.33 7.26
N LEU A 105 -11.12 2.38 6.18
CA LEU A 105 -11.92 1.27 5.67
C LEU A 105 -11.12 0.26 4.83
N GLY A 106 -9.95 0.66 4.33
CA GLY A 106 -9.09 -0.17 3.51
C GLY A 106 -7.74 0.47 3.25
N ALA A 107 -6.82 -0.32 2.72
CA ALA A 107 -5.53 0.14 2.21
C ALA A 107 -5.36 -0.32 0.75
N LEU A 108 -4.77 0.53 -0.08
CA LEU A 108 -4.42 0.20 -1.46
C LEU A 108 -2.89 0.04 -1.55
N TYR A 109 -2.42 -1.15 -1.90
CA TYR A 109 -1.01 -1.46 -2.11
C TYR A 109 -0.73 -1.54 -3.61
N LEU A 110 0.10 -0.62 -4.08
CA LEU A 110 0.51 -0.52 -5.48
C LEU A 110 2.03 -0.56 -5.57
N VAL A 111 2.54 -1.23 -6.61
CA VAL A 111 3.93 -1.09 -7.01
C VAL A 111 3.93 -0.33 -8.34
N PRO A 112 4.15 0.99 -8.34
CA PRO A 112 4.06 1.78 -9.56
C PRO A 112 5.05 1.25 -10.60
N GLY A 113 4.53 0.83 -11.75
CA GLY A 113 5.31 0.53 -12.93
C GLY A 113 5.61 1.80 -13.73
N ASN A 114 6.72 1.82 -14.46
CA ASN A 114 6.90 2.82 -15.52
C ASN A 114 5.98 2.42 -16.68
N ALA A 115 4.92 3.18 -16.96
CA ALA A 115 4.06 3.05 -18.14
C ALA A 115 4.78 3.31 -19.49
N THR A 116 6.11 3.26 -19.51
CA THR A 116 6.97 3.50 -20.66
C THR A 116 8.14 2.53 -20.62
N LYS A 117 7.99 1.34 -21.24
CA LYS A 117 9.13 0.55 -21.79
C LYS A 117 8.77 -0.76 -22.52
N TYR A 118 7.56 -0.88 -23.06
CA TYR A 118 7.25 -1.96 -24.02
C TYR A 118 6.45 -1.38 -25.18
N ALA A 119 7.09 -0.50 -25.96
CA ALA A 119 6.72 -0.12 -27.31
C ALA A 119 7.90 -0.47 -28.22
#